data_AF-A0AAD5XTS5-F1
#
_entry.id   AF-A0AAD5XTS5-F1
#
_cell.length_a   1.000
_cell.length_b   1.000
_cell.length_c   1.000
_cell.angle_alpha   90.00
_cell.angle_beta   90.00
_cell.angle_gamma   90.00
#
_symmetry.space_group_name_H-M   'P 1'
#
loop_
_entity.id
_entity.type
_entity.pdbx_description
1 polymer ?
#
loop_
_entity_poly.entity_id
_entity_poly.type
_entity_poly.pdbx_seq_one_letter_code
_entity_poly.pdbx_strand_id
1 'polypeptide(L)'
;MCWDDCKIEEDRNLEQLQNGVANLKYLRCDRMKLEQLPPLTNTLTIIYCSANRLKALPPLNLCLNLTYINCSYNQLTALPQLNECVNLMKLYCHNNQLK
;
A
#
# COMPACT_ATOMS: atom_id res chain seq x y z
N MET A 1 -6.15 20.55 -8.69
CA MET A 1 -6.45 19.65 -7.54
C MET A 1 -6.52 18.25 -8.10
N CYS A 2 -5.44 17.47 -7.99
CA CYS A 2 -5.34 16.15 -8.62
C CYS A 2 -6.20 15.15 -7.84
N TRP A 3 -7.32 14.76 -8.45
CA TRP A 3 -8.38 13.93 -7.87
C TRP A 3 -8.59 12.64 -8.67
N ASP A 4 -7.54 12.05 -9.25
CA ASP A 4 -7.71 10.87 -10.11
C ASP A 4 -7.07 9.55 -9.61
N ASP A 5 -6.38 9.52 -8.46
CA ASP A 5 -5.69 8.27 -8.00
C ASP A 5 -5.98 7.85 -6.54
N CYS A 6 -7.00 8.41 -5.88
CA CYS A 6 -7.38 8.01 -4.52
C CYS A 6 -8.78 7.38 -4.51
N LYS A 7 -8.89 6.06 -4.73
CA LYS A 7 -10.13 5.30 -4.47
C LYS A 7 -10.20 4.82 -3.02
N ILE A 8 -10.08 5.73 -2.06
CA ILE A 8 -10.53 5.47 -0.69
C ILE A 8 -11.31 6.72 -0.26
N GLU A 9 -12.56 6.80 -0.72
CA GLU A 9 -13.51 7.81 -0.25
C GLU A 9 -13.84 7.53 1.23
N GLU A 10 -13.86 8.59 2.02
CA GLU A 10 -13.83 8.61 3.50
C GLU A 10 -15.08 8.07 4.22
N ASP A 11 -15.97 7.29 3.61
CA ASP A 11 -17.21 6.88 4.29
C ASP A 11 -17.63 5.42 4.03
N ARG A 12 -17.54 4.61 5.10
CA ARG A 12 -18.40 3.46 5.44
C ARG A 12 -18.60 2.34 4.40
N ASN A 13 -17.57 1.53 4.16
CA ASN A 13 -17.58 0.05 4.28
C ASN A 13 -16.31 -0.55 3.66
N LEU A 14 -15.42 -1.13 4.47
CA LEU A 14 -14.19 -1.76 3.98
C LEU A 14 -14.45 -2.99 3.08
N GLU A 15 -15.66 -3.55 3.12
CA GLU A 15 -16.06 -4.72 2.32
C GLU A 15 -16.29 -4.40 0.83
N GLN A 16 -16.55 -3.14 0.45
CA GLN A 16 -16.73 -2.76 -0.95
C GLN A 16 -15.42 -2.49 -1.71
N LEU A 17 -14.27 -2.45 -1.01
CA LEU A 17 -12.96 -2.21 -1.63
C LEU A 17 -12.46 -3.39 -2.47
N GLN A 18 -12.95 -4.62 -2.26
CA GLN A 18 -12.47 -5.80 -2.99
C GLN A 18 -12.68 -5.71 -4.51
N ASN A 19 -13.69 -4.97 -4.98
CA ASN A 19 -13.93 -4.75 -6.41
C ASN A 19 -13.23 -3.50 -6.97
N GLY A 20 -12.79 -2.57 -6.11
CA GLY A 20 -12.25 -1.27 -6.53
C GLY A 20 -10.78 -1.29 -6.94
N VAL A 21 -9.99 -2.25 -6.42
CA VAL A 21 -8.54 -2.36 -6.66
C VAL A 21 -8.15 -3.26 -7.83
N ALA A 22 -9.10 -3.96 -8.47
CA ALA A 22 -8.82 -4.98 -9.49
C ALA A 22 -8.00 -4.47 -10.70
N ASN A 23 -8.02 -3.16 -10.99
CA ASN A 23 -7.30 -2.55 -12.12
C ASN A 23 -6.46 -1.33 -11.72
N LEU A 24 -6.17 -1.18 -10.43
CA LEU A 24 -5.45 -0.01 -9.94
C LEU A 24 -3.96 -0.15 -10.24
N LYS A 25 -3.38 0.80 -10.99
CA LYS A 25 -1.93 0.87 -11.23
C LYS A 25 -1.19 1.56 -10.09
N TYR A 26 -1.83 2.57 -9.47
CA TYR A 26 -1.24 3.39 -8.43
C TYR A 26 -2.15 3.41 -7.21
N LEU A 27 -1.65 3.03 -6.04
CA LEU A 27 -2.35 3.23 -4.77
C LEU A 27 -1.73 4.42 -4.05
N ARG A 28 -2.49 5.52 -3.88
CA ARG A 28 -2.08 6.66 -3.05
C ARG A 28 -3.06 6.85 -1.90
N CYS A 29 -2.56 6.68 -0.68
CA CYS A 29 -3.31 6.81 0.56
C CYS A 29 -2.46 7.43 1.69
N ASP A 30 -1.53 8.31 1.33
CA ASP A 30 -0.68 9.00 2.31
C ASP A 30 -1.53 9.84 3.28
N ARG A 31 -1.13 9.87 4.56
CA ARG A 31 -1.72 10.77 5.58
C ARG A 31 -3.22 10.56 5.84
N MET A 32 -3.73 9.36 5.61
CA MET A 32 -5.15 9.01 5.82
C MET A 32 -5.44 8.42 7.21
N LYS A 33 -4.46 8.35 8.11
CA LYS A 33 -4.56 7.76 9.45
C LYS A 33 -4.97 6.27 9.44
N LEU A 34 -4.71 5.57 8.33
CA LEU A 34 -5.08 4.17 8.15
C LEU A 34 -4.30 3.27 9.12
N GLU A 35 -5.00 2.30 9.71
CA GLU A 35 -4.38 1.26 10.55
C GLU A 35 -4.08 -0.01 9.76
N GLN A 36 -4.75 -0.19 8.62
CA GLN A 36 -4.56 -1.30 7.68
C GLN A 36 -4.81 -0.84 6.24
N LEU A 37 -4.19 -1.53 5.29
CA LEU A 37 -4.50 -1.42 3.86
C LEU A 37 -5.43 -2.57 3.43
N PRO A 38 -6.26 -2.38 2.40
CA PRO A 38 -6.99 -3.50 1.80
C PRO A 38 -6.01 -4.50 1.14
N PRO A 39 -6.48 -5.73 0.85
CA PRO A 39 -5.73 -6.66 0.00
C PRO A 39 -5.33 -6.02 -1.33
N LEU A 40 -4.11 -6.28 -1.77
CA LEU A 40 -3.55 -5.70 -2.99
C LEU A 40 -3.64 -6.67 -4.17
N THR A 41 -3.73 -6.12 -5.37
CA THR A 41 -3.92 -6.86 -6.62
C THR A 41 -2.64 -6.87 -7.46
N ASN A 42 -2.59 -7.73 -8.47
CA ASN A 42 -1.42 -7.92 -9.33
C ASN A 42 -1.20 -6.79 -10.36
N THR A 43 -2.11 -5.83 -10.45
CA THR A 43 -2.03 -4.72 -11.42
C THR A 43 -1.28 -3.51 -10.87
N LEU A 44 -1.01 -3.46 -9.56
CA LEU A 44 -0.32 -2.36 -8.91
C LEU A 44 1.16 -2.30 -9.29
N THR A 45 1.61 -1.10 -9.64
CA THR A 45 3.02 -0.80 -9.95
C THR A 45 3.66 0.12 -8.91
N ILE A 46 2.86 0.95 -8.22
CA ILE A 46 3.34 1.92 -7.23
C ILE A 46 2.39 2.00 -6.04
N ILE A 47 2.96 2.02 -4.83
CA ILE A 47 2.23 2.24 -3.58
C ILE A 47 2.81 3.44 -2.82
N TYR A 48 1.95 4.41 -2.50
CA TYR A 48 2.20 5.48 -1.56
C TYR A 48 1.23 5.35 -0.38
N CYS A 49 1.74 4.93 0.78
CA CYS A 49 0.96 4.76 2.01
C CYS A 49 1.68 5.36 3.23
N SER A 50 2.50 6.38 3.00
CA SER A 50 3.31 7.01 4.04
C SER A 50 2.48 7.84 5.02
N ALA A 51 3.01 8.04 6.22
CA ALA A 51 2.37 8.84 7.27
C ALA A 51 0.98 8.32 7.67
N ASN A 52 0.85 7.01 7.84
CA ASN A 52 -0.34 6.34 8.38
C ASN A 52 -0.01 5.73 9.76
N ARG A 53 -0.88 4.83 10.25
CA ARG A 53 -0.73 4.08 11.50
C ARG A 53 -0.61 2.58 11.24
N LEU A 54 -0.12 2.19 10.05
CA LEU A 54 -0.04 0.79 9.63
C LEU A 54 0.92 0.03 10.54
N LYS A 55 0.47 -1.10 11.09
CA LYS A 55 1.30 -2.01 11.89
C LYS A 55 1.92 -3.15 11.06
N ALA A 56 1.32 -3.43 9.92
CA ALA A 56 1.79 -4.36 8.90
C ALA A 56 1.34 -3.88 7.51
N LEU A 57 2.06 -4.30 6.47
CA LEU A 57 1.57 -4.25 5.09
C LEU A 57 0.86 -5.57 4.77
N PRO A 58 -0.13 -5.58 3.87
CA PRO A 58 -0.73 -6.81 3.38
C PRO A 58 0.31 -7.66 2.64
N PRO A 59 0.06 -8.97 2.44
CA PRO A 59 0.90 -9.81 1.60
C PRO A 59 1.05 -9.21 0.19
N LEU A 60 2.29 -9.23 -0.32
CA LEU A 60 2.64 -8.69 -1.64
C LEU A 60 2.92 -9.78 -2.68
N ASN A 61 2.60 -11.03 -2.37
CA ASN A 61 2.89 -12.20 -3.19
C ASN A 61 2.20 -12.19 -4.57
N LEU A 62 1.15 -11.38 -4.74
CA LEU A 62 0.47 -11.20 -6.03
C LEU A 62 0.96 -9.96 -6.79
N CYS A 63 1.73 -9.08 -6.15
CA CYS A 63 2.08 -7.77 -6.68
C CYS A 63 3.36 -7.81 -7.53
N LEU A 64 3.38 -8.68 -8.54
CA LEU A 64 4.55 -8.97 -9.38
C LEU A 64 5.05 -7.76 -10.18
N ASN A 65 4.17 -6.79 -10.43
CA ASN A 65 4.47 -5.58 -11.20
C ASN A 65 4.90 -4.39 -10.33
N LEU A 66 5.00 -4.55 -9.00
CA LEU A 66 5.42 -3.45 -8.12
C LEU A 66 6.86 -3.05 -8.41
N THR A 67 7.04 -1.75 -8.64
CA THR A 67 8.34 -1.12 -8.88
C THR A 67 8.72 -0.15 -7.75
N TYR A 68 7.72 0.34 -7.01
CA TYR A 68 7.90 1.35 -5.98
C TYR A 68 6.95 1.16 -4.80
N ILE A 69 7.48 1.24 -3.59
CA ILE A 69 6.71 1.30 -2.36
C ILE A 69 7.26 2.40 -1.46
N ASN A 70 6.38 3.28 -0.97
CA ASN A 70 6.67 4.16 0.15
C ASN A 70 5.69 3.91 1.29
N CYS A 71 6.17 3.24 2.33
CA CYS A 71 5.47 2.97 3.58
C CYS A 71 6.11 3.67 4.78
N SER A 72 6.90 4.73 4.53
CA SER A 72 7.61 5.48 5.58
C SER A 72 6.65 6.18 6.54
N TYR A 73 7.10 6.48 7.75
CA TYR A 73 6.28 7.10 8.80
C TYR A 73 5.02 6.27 9.11
N ASN A 74 5.22 5.01 9.48
CA ASN A 74 4.17 4.10 9.94
C ASN A 74 4.61 3.43 11.26
N GLN A 75 3.90 2.39 11.68
CA GLN A 75 4.21 1.60 12.88
C GLN A 75 4.57 0.16 12.50
N LEU A 76 5.13 -0.06 11.30
CA LEU A 76 5.45 -1.40 10.81
C LEU A 76 6.52 -2.03 11.70
N THR A 77 6.27 -3.26 12.15
CA THR A 77 7.23 -4.04 12.96
C THR A 77 8.02 -5.04 12.12
N ALA A 78 7.50 -5.38 10.95
CA ALA A 78 8.16 -6.18 9.93
C ALA A 78 7.65 -5.76 8.54
N LEU A 79 8.40 -6.12 7.51
CA LEU A 79 7.95 -6.07 6.12
C LEU A 79 7.38 -7.45 5.72
N PRO A 80 6.39 -7.50 4.81
CA PRO A 80 5.95 -8.75 4.22
C PRO A 80 7.07 -9.37 3.39
N GLN A 81 6.93 -10.64 3.00
CA GLN A 81 7.89 -11.26 2.09
C GLN A 81 7.90 -10.50 0.74
N LEU A 82 9.10 -10.12 0.29
CA LEU A 82 9.32 -9.34 -0.93
C LEU A 82 9.91 -10.16 -2.08
N ASN A 83 10.12 -11.46 -1.89
CA ASN A 83 10.73 -12.37 -2.87
C ASN A 83 9.94 -12.43 -4.19
N GLU A 84 8.61 -12.27 -4.13
CA GLU A 84 7.74 -12.25 -5.32
C GLU A 84 7.69 -10.87 -6.00
N CYS A 85 8.12 -9.80 -5.31
CA CYS A 85 8.18 -8.45 -5.86
C CYS A 85 9.44 -8.26 -6.72
N VAL A 86 9.63 -9.12 -7.72
CA VAL A 86 10.86 -9.24 -8.53
C VAL A 86 11.22 -7.96 -9.29
N ASN A 87 10.25 -7.07 -9.52
CA ASN A 87 10.43 -5.80 -10.21
C ASN A 87 10.61 -4.60 -9.26
N LEU A 88 10.66 -4.82 -7.94
CA LEU A 88 10.72 -3.75 -6.96
C LEU A 88 12.07 -3.04 -7.00
N MET A 89 12.08 -1.79 -7.46
CA MET A 89 13.29 -0.98 -7.60
C MET A 89 13.53 -0.07 -6.40
N LYS A 90 12.47 0.38 -5.74
CA LYS A 90 12.54 1.36 -4.65
C LYS A 90 11.58 1.00 -3.52
N LEU A 91 12.13 0.91 -2.31
CA LEU A 91 11.38 0.73 -1.08
C LEU A 91 11.81 1.78 -0.06
N TYR A 92 10.89 2.65 0.33
CA TYR A 92 11.06 3.56 1.45
C TYR A 92 10.23 3.07 2.64
N CYS A 93 10.93 2.73 3.73
CA CYS A 93 10.32 2.21 4.96
C CYS A 93 10.87 2.88 6.22
N HIS A 94 11.54 4.03 6.09
CA HIS A 94 12.11 4.75 7.23
C HIS A 94 11.02 5.28 8.19
N ASN A 95 11.39 5.55 9.44
CA ASN A 95 10.44 5.94 10.50
C ASN A 95 9.30 4.90 10.67
N ASN A 96 9.72 3.65 10.85
CA ASN A 96 8.90 2.52 11.28
C ASN A 96 9.57 1.87 12.51
N GLN A 97 9.01 0.76 13.00
CA GLN A 97 9.53 -0.02 14.14
C GLN A 97 10.13 -1.36 13.66
N LEU A 98 10.72 -1.36 12.46
CA LEU A 98 11.33 -2.54 11.86
C LEU A 98 12.56 -2.98 12.67
N LYS A 99 12.66 -4.28 12.91
CA LYS A 99 13.80 -4.92 13.59
C LYS A 99 14.70 -5.64 12.61
#